data_AF-A0A254QRU3-F1
#
_entry.id   AF-A0A254QRU3-F1
#
_cell.length_a   1.000
_cell.length_b   1.000
_cell.length_c   1.000
_cell.angle_alpha   90.00
_cell.angle_beta   90.00
_cell.angle_gamma   90.00
#
_symmetry.space_group_name_H-M   'P 1'
#
loop_
_entity.id
_entity.type
_entity.pdbx_description
1 polymer ?
#
loop_
_entity_poly.entity_id
_entity_poly.type
_entity_poly.pdbx_seq_one_letter_code
_entity_poly.pdbx_strand_id
1 'polypeptide(L)'
;MIHAPIADLTGDPNTGRTTYLQFALTALSYSGRLDRAAPMPGFPAHFTVENMANLSLQHRGTGWMAVLQFKSAPEGLPDFIETPSAHPFEDEEAALMAGMALVCEVATGSPELPFSKEAGDFVIPHV
;
A
#
# COMPACT_ATOMS: atom_id res chain seq x y z
N MET A 1 -12.61 -3.24 17.21
CA MET A 1 -11.58 -2.46 16.52
C MET A 1 -10.47 -3.45 16.24
N ILE A 2 -9.90 -3.46 15.04
CA ILE A 2 -8.82 -4.41 14.71
C ILE A 2 -7.49 -3.68 14.93
N HIS A 3 -6.63 -4.28 15.74
CA HIS A 3 -5.28 -3.78 16.01
C HIS A 3 -4.27 -4.66 15.31
N ALA A 4 -3.34 -4.04 14.60
CA ALA A 4 -2.19 -4.70 14.01
C ALA A 4 -0.92 -3.97 14.45
N PRO A 5 -0.06 -4.59 15.28
CA PRO A 5 1.23 -4.01 15.61
C PRO A 5 2.05 -3.78 14.33
N ILE A 6 2.60 -2.58 14.14
CA ILE A 6 3.38 -2.26 12.93
C ILE A 6 4.60 -3.20 12.82
N ALA A 7 5.20 -3.56 13.96
CA ALA A 7 6.31 -4.51 14.04
C ALA A 7 5.95 -5.92 13.53
N ASP A 8 4.66 -6.26 13.46
CA ASP A 8 4.14 -7.54 12.96
C ASP A 8 3.91 -7.58 11.46
N LEU A 9 3.99 -6.43 10.81
CA LEU A 9 3.86 -6.31 9.37
C LEU A 9 5.23 -6.39 8.68
N THR A 10 5.22 -6.74 7.40
CA THR A 10 6.45 -6.87 6.62
C THR A 10 6.25 -6.55 5.13
N GLY A 11 7.31 -6.11 4.48
CA GLY A 11 7.36 -5.97 3.03
C GLY A 11 7.82 -7.25 2.29
N ASP A 12 8.20 -8.31 3.03
CA ASP A 12 8.63 -9.57 2.43
C ASP A 12 7.50 -10.63 2.45
N PRO A 13 6.96 -10.99 1.28
CA PRO A 13 5.87 -11.96 1.17
C PRO A 13 6.28 -13.40 1.53
N ASN A 14 7.58 -13.71 1.69
CA ASN A 14 8.06 -15.08 1.94
C ASN A 14 8.17 -15.43 3.42
N THR A 15 7.87 -14.50 4.33
CA THR A 15 8.07 -14.68 5.77
C THR A 15 6.92 -15.40 6.47
N GLY A 16 5.78 -15.61 5.80
CA GLY A 16 4.56 -16.15 6.39
C GLY A 16 3.83 -15.19 7.34
N ARG A 17 4.31 -13.94 7.47
CA ARG A 17 3.67 -12.86 8.24
C ARG A 17 2.72 -12.06 7.34
N THR A 18 1.83 -11.28 7.95
CA THR A 18 0.96 -10.35 7.23
C THR A 18 1.79 -9.29 6.53
N THR A 19 1.66 -9.18 5.20
CA THR A 19 2.38 -8.15 4.46
C THR A 19 1.71 -6.78 4.57
N TYR A 20 2.45 -5.70 4.30
CA TYR A 20 1.87 -4.35 4.24
C TYR A 20 0.71 -4.27 3.24
N LEU A 21 0.84 -4.93 2.09
CA LEU A 21 -0.21 -5.01 1.08
C LEU A 21 -1.44 -5.77 1.60
N GLN A 22 -1.24 -6.94 2.21
CA GLN A 22 -2.33 -7.73 2.78
C GLN A 22 -3.09 -6.96 3.86
N PHE A 23 -2.37 -6.25 4.72
CA PHE A 23 -2.99 -5.41 5.74
C PHE A 23 -3.85 -4.30 5.12
N ALA A 24 -3.31 -3.52 4.18
CA ALA A 24 -4.03 -2.43 3.53
C ALA A 24 -5.30 -2.92 2.81
N LEU A 25 -5.20 -4.01 2.04
CA LEU A 25 -6.36 -4.63 1.38
C LEU A 25 -7.39 -5.16 2.39
N THR A 26 -6.93 -5.76 3.49
CA THR A 26 -7.82 -6.22 4.56
C THR A 26 -8.58 -5.05 5.18
N ALA A 27 -7.90 -3.95 5.49
CA ALA A 27 -8.54 -2.75 6.04
C ALA A 27 -9.55 -2.11 5.08
N LEU A 28 -9.24 -2.08 3.78
CA LEU A 28 -10.18 -1.63 2.75
C LEU A 28 -11.39 -2.55 2.65
N SER A 29 -11.20 -3.87 2.73
CA SER A 29 -12.29 -4.84 2.76
C SER A 29 -13.19 -4.66 3.98
N TYR A 30 -12.61 -4.52 5.17
CA TYR A 30 -13.36 -4.33 6.42
C TYR A 30 -14.17 -3.03 6.44
N SER A 31 -13.67 -1.99 5.78
CA SER A 31 -14.37 -0.70 5.65
C SER A 31 -15.38 -0.65 4.50
N GLY A 32 -15.57 -1.74 3.75
CA GLY A 32 -16.48 -1.81 2.60
C GLY A 32 -16.03 -0.98 1.40
N ARG A 33 -14.73 -0.63 1.32
CA ARG A 33 -14.18 0.25 0.27
C ARG A 33 -13.70 -0.49 -0.99
N LEU A 34 -13.58 -1.83 -0.96
CA LEU A 34 -13.13 -2.64 -2.11
C LEU A 34 -14.22 -3.00 -3.13
N ASP A 35 -15.51 -2.83 -2.81
CA ASP A 35 -16.61 -3.25 -3.69
C ASP A 35 -16.91 -2.27 -4.84
N ARG A 36 -16.15 -1.17 -4.93
CA ARG A 36 -16.34 -0.15 -5.96
C ARG A 36 -15.28 -0.33 -7.04
N ALA A 37 -15.63 -1.03 -8.11
CA ALA A 37 -14.88 -0.98 -9.36
C ALA A 37 -14.81 0.47 -9.84
N ALA A 38 -13.78 1.20 -9.42
CA ALA A 38 -13.52 2.55 -9.87
C ALA A 38 -12.57 2.46 -11.06
N PRO A 39 -13.00 2.82 -12.29
CA PRO A 39 -12.03 3.13 -13.34
C PRO A 39 -11.26 4.35 -12.86
N MET A 40 -9.98 4.18 -12.54
CA MET A 40 -9.15 5.25 -12.04
C MET A 40 -8.54 6.04 -13.23
N PRO A 41 -8.93 7.31 -13.43
CA PRO A 41 -8.33 8.12 -14.48
C PRO A 41 -6.89 8.48 -14.10
N GLY A 42 -5.91 7.97 -14.85
CA GLY A 42 -4.51 8.40 -14.74
C GLY A 42 -3.49 7.29 -14.57
N PHE A 43 -3.91 6.09 -14.14
CA PHE A 43 -3.04 4.92 -14.11
C PHE A 43 -3.18 4.06 -15.37
N PRO A 44 -2.09 3.40 -15.81
CA PRO A 44 -2.18 2.30 -16.77
C PRO A 44 -3.22 1.25 -16.39
N ALA A 45 -3.90 0.68 -17.38
CA ALA A 45 -4.99 -0.27 -17.17
C ALA A 45 -4.60 -1.56 -16.43
N HIS A 46 -3.31 -1.90 -16.37
CA HIS A 46 -2.82 -3.07 -15.63
C HIS A 46 -2.60 -2.79 -14.14
N PHE A 47 -2.71 -1.55 -13.67
CA PHE A 47 -2.64 -1.24 -12.24
C PHE A 47 -3.99 -1.48 -11.57
N THR A 48 -4.30 -2.76 -11.33
CA THR A 48 -5.52 -3.20 -10.65
C THR A 48 -5.20 -3.92 -9.34
N VAL A 49 -6.20 -4.03 -8.45
CA VAL A 49 -6.07 -4.75 -7.17
C VAL A 49 -5.65 -6.20 -7.37
N GLU A 50 -6.24 -6.88 -8.36
CA GLU A 50 -5.95 -8.29 -8.67
C GLU A 50 -4.50 -8.47 -9.15
N ASN A 51 -3.95 -7.44 -9.79
CA ASN A 51 -2.60 -7.45 -10.32
C ASN A 51 -1.55 -6.97 -9.31
N MET A 52 -1.92 -6.43 -8.14
CA MET A 52 -0.94 -6.08 -7.10
C MET A 52 -0.21 -7.34 -6.62
N ALA A 53 1.12 -7.24 -6.49
CA ALA A 53 2.00 -8.32 -6.07
C ALA A 53 2.56 -8.09 -4.67
N ASN A 54 3.10 -6.89 -4.41
CA ASN A 54 3.76 -6.59 -3.16
C ASN A 54 3.81 -5.09 -2.87
N LEU A 55 3.82 -4.72 -1.59
CA LEU A 55 4.18 -3.39 -1.13
C LEU A 55 5.43 -3.53 -0.26
N SER A 56 6.52 -2.88 -0.66
CA SER A 56 7.80 -2.92 0.05
C SER A 56 8.36 -1.53 0.29
N LEU A 57 9.24 -1.42 1.27
CA LEU A 57 9.98 -0.19 1.57
C LEU A 57 11.41 -0.34 1.07
N GLN A 58 11.93 0.70 0.43
CA GLN A 58 13.31 0.79 -0.02
C GLN A 58 13.96 2.02 0.58
N HIS A 59 15.11 1.82 1.21
CA HIS A 59 15.98 2.93 1.60
C HIS A 59 16.82 3.35 0.39
N ARG A 60 16.64 4.59 -0.09
CA ARG A 60 17.42 5.17 -1.20
C ARG A 60 18.04 6.49 -0.76
N GLY A 61 19.37 6.56 -0.83
CA GLY A 61 20.12 7.75 -0.43
C GLY A 61 19.94 8.04 1.06
N THR A 62 19.31 9.16 1.38
CA THR A 62 19.09 9.64 2.75
C THR A 62 17.68 9.39 3.27
N GLY A 63 16.84 8.66 2.53
CA GLY A 63 15.45 8.47 2.93
C GLY A 63 14.81 7.19 2.42
N TRP A 64 13.53 7.07 2.71
CA TRP A 64 12.70 5.91 2.49
C TRP A 64 11.68 6.16 1.39
N MET A 65 11.37 5.12 0.63
CA MET A 65 10.33 5.12 -0.40
C MET A 65 9.52 3.86 -0.29
N ALA A 66 8.24 3.95 -0.63
CA ALA A 66 7.40 2.77 -0.82
C ALA A 66 7.30 2.42 -2.30
N VAL A 67 7.31 1.12 -2.59
CA VAL A 67 7.18 0.56 -3.93
C VAL A 67 6.06 -0.47 -3.94
N LEU A 68 5.02 -0.17 -4.71
CA LEU A 68 3.92 -1.07 -5.03
C LEU A 68 4.22 -1.78 -6.34
N GLN A 69 4.45 -3.08 -6.28
CA GLN A 69 4.74 -3.95 -7.41
C GLN A 69 3.47 -4.63 -7.93
N PHE A 70 3.45 -4.91 -9.23
CA PHE A 70 2.37 -5.60 -9.93
C PHE A 70 2.89 -6.90 -10.57
N LYS A 71 2.05 -7.94 -10.65
CA LYS A 71 2.42 -9.28 -11.12
C LYS A 71 2.74 -9.30 -12.61
N SER A 72 2.07 -8.46 -13.39
CA SER A 72 2.19 -8.46 -14.84
C SER A 72 2.02 -7.06 -15.42
N ALA A 73 3.02 -6.59 -16.16
CA ALA A 73 2.92 -5.39 -16.99
C ALA A 73 3.06 -5.79 -18.47
N PRO A 74 2.33 -5.14 -19.38
CA PRO A 74 2.63 -5.25 -20.81
C PRO A 74 4.08 -4.85 -21.10
N GLU A 75 4.65 -5.40 -22.17
CA GLU A 75 6.03 -5.11 -22.57
C GLU A 75 6.25 -3.60 -22.76
N GLY A 76 7.34 -3.08 -22.18
CA GLY A 76 7.69 -1.66 -22.25
C GLY A 76 6.94 -0.76 -21.26
N LEU A 77 6.03 -1.30 -20.44
CA LEU A 77 5.37 -0.57 -19.36
C LEU A 77 5.96 -0.90 -17.99
N PRO A 78 5.90 0.04 -17.03
CA PRO A 78 6.35 -0.22 -15.66
C PRO A 78 5.46 -1.24 -14.97
N ASP A 79 6.08 -2.12 -14.19
CA ASP A 79 5.44 -3.11 -13.31
C ASP A 79 5.39 -2.66 -11.85
N PHE A 80 5.69 -1.38 -11.59
CA PHE A 80 5.62 -0.79 -10.25
C PHE A 80 5.16 0.66 -10.27
N ILE A 81 4.67 1.12 -9.12
CA ILE A 81 4.53 2.52 -8.77
C ILE A 81 5.36 2.77 -7.51
N GLU A 82 6.10 3.87 -7.47
CA GLU A 82 6.85 4.30 -6.29
C GLU A 82 6.35 5.65 -5.78
N THR A 83 6.44 5.88 -4.47
CA THR A 83 6.31 7.23 -3.91
C THR A 83 7.35 8.17 -4.53
N PRO A 84 7.10 9.49 -4.62
CA PRO A 84 7.97 10.42 -5.35
C PRO A 84 9.46 10.30 -4.99
N SER A 85 10.27 9.79 -5.91
CA SER A 85 11.70 9.53 -5.68
C SER A 85 12.57 10.78 -5.61
N ALA A 86 12.05 11.92 -6.07
CA ALA A 86 12.72 13.22 -5.93
C ALA A 86 12.78 13.70 -4.46
N HIS A 87 11.80 13.29 -3.64
CA HIS A 87 11.70 13.67 -2.23
C HIS A 87 11.39 12.42 -1.39
N PRO A 88 12.39 11.54 -1.15
CA PRO A 88 12.24 10.41 -0.23
C PRO A 88 11.84 10.89 1.17
N PHE A 89 11.10 10.05 1.89
CA PHE A 89 10.68 10.34 3.26
C PHE A 89 11.86 10.20 4.22
N GLU A 90 11.90 11.03 5.26
CA GLU A 90 12.98 10.97 6.26
C GLU A 90 12.91 9.69 7.11
N ASP A 91 11.70 9.18 7.33
CA ASP A 91 11.45 8.00 8.16
C ASP A 91 10.68 6.90 7.42
N GLU A 92 10.92 5.66 7.86
CA GLU A 92 10.36 4.44 7.28
C GLU A 92 8.82 4.41 7.39
N GLU A 93 8.28 4.98 8.46
CA GLU A 93 6.86 4.95 8.75
C GLU A 93 6.07 5.89 7.84
N ALA A 94 6.58 7.10 7.59
CA ALA A 94 6.01 8.05 6.64
C ALA A 94 6.00 7.46 5.22
N ALA A 95 7.08 6.77 4.83
CA ALA A 95 7.10 6.02 3.58
C ALA A 95 6.06 4.91 3.56
N LEU A 96 5.89 4.16 4.66
CA LEU A 96 4.87 3.12 4.77
C LEU A 96 3.46 3.67 4.65
N MET A 97 3.14 4.76 5.34
CA MET A 97 1.83 5.41 5.28
C MET A 97 1.54 5.92 3.86
N ALA A 98 2.53 6.51 3.19
CA ALA A 98 2.40 6.93 1.80
C ALA A 98 2.22 5.73 0.85
N GLY A 99 2.93 4.63 1.09
CA GLY A 99 2.78 3.38 0.35
C GLY A 99 1.39 2.75 0.50
N MET A 100 0.85 2.74 1.72
CA MET A 100 -0.50 2.26 1.96
C MET A 100 -1.57 3.19 1.36
N ALA A 101 -1.32 4.50 1.35
CA ALA A 101 -2.19 5.47 0.67
C ALA A 101 -2.21 5.21 -0.84
N LEU A 102 -1.06 4.88 -1.44
CA LEU A 102 -0.97 4.48 -2.84
C LEU A 102 -1.76 3.19 -3.13
N VAL A 103 -1.73 2.20 -2.24
CA VAL A 103 -2.59 1.00 -2.35
C VAL A 103 -4.06 1.40 -2.33
N CYS A 104 -4.47 2.29 -1.42
CA CYS A 104 -5.85 2.78 -1.35
C CYS A 104 -6.25 3.53 -2.62
N GLU A 105 -5.34 4.35 -3.15
CA GLU A 105 -5.58 5.12 -4.36
C GLU A 105 -5.82 4.21 -5.55
N VAL A 106 -4.94 3.23 -5.79
CA VAL A 106 -5.12 2.25 -6.88
C VAL A 106 -6.37 1.40 -6.66
N ALA A 107 -6.68 1.02 -5.42
CA ALA A 107 -7.81 0.15 -5.13
C ALA A 107 -9.19 0.83 -5.18
N THR A 108 -9.25 2.13 -4.88
CA THR A 108 -10.54 2.83 -4.64
C THR A 108 -10.70 4.14 -5.40
N GLY A 109 -9.63 4.63 -6.04
CA GLY A 109 -9.53 5.97 -6.58
C GLY A 109 -9.33 7.08 -5.53
N SER A 110 -9.07 6.72 -4.27
CA SER A 110 -8.85 7.66 -3.16
C SER A 110 -7.65 7.24 -2.30
N PRO A 111 -6.72 8.17 -1.95
CA PRO A 111 -5.59 7.86 -1.08
C PRO A 111 -5.98 7.76 0.41
N GLU A 112 -7.26 7.90 0.75
CA GLU A 112 -7.73 7.91 2.13
C GLU A 112 -7.58 6.54 2.80
N LEU A 113 -6.74 6.48 3.83
CA LEU A 113 -6.50 5.27 4.61
C LEU A 113 -7.74 4.90 5.45
N PRO A 114 -8.15 3.61 5.45
CA PRO A 114 -9.26 3.12 6.27
C PRO A 114 -8.84 2.76 7.71
N PHE A 115 -7.69 3.26 8.18
CA PHE A 115 -7.15 3.01 9.52
C PHE A 115 -6.35 4.23 10.01
N SER A 116 -6.17 4.30 11.32
CA SER A 116 -5.31 5.30 12.00
C SER A 116 -4.09 4.60 12.61
N LYS A 117 -3.04 5.38 12.90
CA LYS A 117 -1.95 4.94 13.77
C LYS A 117 -2.22 5.37 15.21
N GLU A 118 -2.15 4.42 16.14
CA GLU A 118 -2.31 4.68 17.57
C GLU A 118 -1.28 3.85 18.36
N ALA A 119 -0.45 4.52 19.17
CA ALA A 119 0.51 3.88 20.09
C ALA A 119 1.42 2.77 19.48
N GLY A 120 1.74 2.84 18.18
CA GLY A 120 2.59 1.84 17.49
C GLY A 120 1.81 0.75 16.76
N ASP A 121 0.48 0.81 16.81
CA ASP A 121 -0.42 -0.07 16.08
C ASP A 121 -1.09 0.68 14.92
N PHE A 122 -1.46 -0.07 13.89
CA PHE A 122 -2.50 0.33 12.97
C PHE A 122 -3.86 -0.17 13.44
N VAL A 123 -4.83 0.73 13.43
CA VAL A 123 -6.14 0.56 14.04
C VAL A 123 -7.23 0.75 13.00
N ILE A 124 -7.98 -0.31 12.72
CA ILE A 124 -9.13 -0.28 11.82
C ILE A 124 -10.39 -0.03 12.68
N PRO A 125 -11.10 1.11 12.51
CA PRO A 125 -12.33 1.38 13.23
C PRO A 125 -13.43 0.39 12.82
N HIS A 126 -14.35 0.09 13.74
CA HIS A 126 -15.59 -0.60 13.35
C HIS A 126 -16.47 0.39 12.60
N VAL A 127 -16.82 0.02 11.37
CA VAL A 127 -17.88 0.66 10.58
C VAL A 127 -19.24 0.04 10.89
#